data_AF-A0A345CM85-F1
#
_entry.id   AF-A0A345CM85-F1
#
_cell.length_a   1.000
_cell.length_b   1.000
_cell.length_c   1.000
_cell.angle_alpha   90.00
_cell.angle_beta   90.00
_cell.angle_gamma   90.00
#
_symmetry.space_group_name_H-M   'P 1'
#
loop_
_entity.id
_entity.type
_entity.pdbx_description
1 polymer ?
#
loop_
_entity_poly.entity_id
_entity_poly.type
_entity_poly.pdbx_seq_one_letter_code
_entity_poly.pdbx_strand_id
1 'polypeptide(L)'
;FLSSLFSTVDSSSSPVSSTLDTIYVSSSMQATISSSSSSRQTKTSSSSLSTSTSSTATTTENSSTTTIVNLFNAVSTDEPPTVFDRSPNPMSLADGVSNDGPIQTNKFYTNLIVGSQESPAFVYPYSLWKYTSSSYGFAVQHTTVDQYSYGGYDSSGNAEYLVNPLGIAHVVFSASNFDSSMTMQVDEMTLSSTRVVLSESNDSSNYLEIPLVQGMGFATGIYHGSLNAKIGSSVGFNTIVSESSSNLAQGILKYRITLLNGVTWLCYVIGPDDLTSTDFSLEVSSEYEIKASASVDGLIIQLAVAPSETDYEVFYDQAAGMYVTNFKLQGVSDGSTATY
;
A
#
# COMPACT_ATOMS: atom_id res chain seq x y z
N PHE A 1 46.06 -23.64 52.61
CA PHE A 1 46.03 -22.57 53.61
C PHE A 1 44.79 -21.71 53.31
N LEU A 2 43.65 -22.10 53.90
CA LEU A 2 42.86 -21.35 54.92
C LEU A 2 42.07 -20.19 54.28
N SER A 3 40.80 -20.38 53.86
CA SER A 3 39.53 -20.43 54.63
C SER A 3 39.07 -19.06 55.15
N SER A 4 37.91 -18.57 54.66
CA SER A 4 36.64 -18.35 55.41
C SER A 4 36.55 -17.03 56.19
N LEU A 5 35.43 -16.31 56.38
CA LEU A 5 34.00 -16.42 56.06
C LEU A 5 33.28 -15.16 56.67
N PHE A 6 32.08 -14.82 56.13
CA PHE A 6 30.95 -14.05 56.72
C PHE A 6 31.12 -12.52 57.03
N SER A 7 30.11 -11.64 56.95
CA SER A 7 28.64 -11.80 57.03
C SER A 7 27.83 -10.73 56.26
N THR A 8 26.58 -11.10 56.01
CA THR A 8 25.37 -10.42 55.50
C THR A 8 24.88 -9.16 56.24
N VAL A 9 24.19 -8.26 55.52
CA VAL A 9 22.88 -7.70 55.95
C VAL A 9 21.97 -7.53 54.72
N ASP A 10 20.73 -7.98 54.94
CA ASP A 10 19.57 -8.08 54.07
C ASP A 10 18.77 -6.76 54.03
N SER A 11 18.11 -6.47 52.91
CA SER A 11 17.08 -5.42 52.77
C SER A 11 16.32 -5.61 51.46
N SER A 12 15.19 -6.30 51.60
CA SER A 12 14.13 -6.56 50.65
C SER A 12 13.48 -5.31 50.04
N SER A 13 13.27 -5.30 48.71
CA SER A 13 12.13 -4.64 48.09
C SER A 13 11.67 -5.40 46.82
N SER A 14 10.37 -5.67 46.79
CA SER A 14 9.67 -6.59 45.89
C SER A 14 9.56 -6.09 44.44
N PRO A 15 9.56 -6.98 43.43
CA PRO A 15 9.12 -6.63 42.08
C PRO A 15 7.58 -6.63 42.01
N VAL A 16 7.00 -5.51 41.58
CA VAL A 16 5.58 -5.42 41.22
C VAL A 16 5.37 -6.21 39.94
N SER A 17 4.69 -7.34 40.08
CA SER A 17 4.15 -8.16 39.01
C SER A 17 2.85 -7.52 38.53
N SER A 18 2.77 -7.11 37.27
CA SER A 18 1.51 -6.76 36.62
C SER A 18 1.10 -7.91 35.70
N THR A 19 0.23 -8.75 36.24
CA THR A 19 -0.43 -9.88 35.58
C THR A 19 -1.35 -9.39 34.46
N LEU A 20 -1.05 -9.79 33.23
CA LEU A 20 -2.00 -9.84 32.13
C LEU A 20 -2.89 -11.06 32.37
N ASP A 21 -4.14 -10.83 32.77
CA ASP A 21 -5.17 -11.87 32.79
C ASP A 21 -6.43 -11.33 32.14
N THR A 22 -6.73 -11.82 30.94
CA THR A 22 -8.11 -12.00 30.48
C THR A 22 -8.19 -13.28 29.66
N ILE A 23 -8.24 -14.38 30.42
CA ILE A 23 -9.06 -15.58 30.24
C ILE A 23 -9.79 -15.70 28.88
N TYR A 24 -9.30 -16.58 28.01
CA TYR A 24 -10.12 -17.26 27.02
C TYR A 24 -10.34 -18.70 27.48
N VAL A 25 -11.58 -19.00 27.87
CA VAL A 25 -12.04 -20.36 28.11
C VAL A 25 -12.25 -21.01 26.74
N SER A 26 -11.36 -21.94 26.38
CA SER A 26 -11.59 -22.85 25.26
C SER A 26 -12.54 -23.96 25.72
N SER A 27 -13.74 -24.01 25.16
CA SER A 27 -14.61 -25.17 25.24
C SER A 27 -14.86 -25.70 23.83
N SER A 28 -14.26 -26.84 23.54
CA SER A 28 -14.46 -27.60 22.32
C SER A 28 -15.89 -28.16 22.28
N MET A 29 -16.66 -27.80 21.25
CA MET A 29 -17.78 -28.61 20.80
C MET A 29 -17.72 -28.78 19.29
N GLN A 30 -17.51 -30.03 18.91
CA GLN A 30 -17.50 -30.54 17.55
C GLN A 30 -18.96 -30.67 17.09
N ALA A 31 -19.34 -29.98 16.02
CA ALA A 31 -20.64 -30.15 15.39
C ALA A 31 -20.45 -30.32 13.88
N THR A 32 -20.61 -31.58 13.45
CA THR A 32 -20.75 -32.00 12.06
C THR A 32 -22.05 -31.46 11.49
N ILE A 33 -22.03 -30.72 10.37
CA ILE A 33 -23.24 -30.45 9.59
C ILE A 33 -22.95 -30.66 8.10
N SER A 34 -23.78 -31.51 7.53
CA SER A 34 -23.77 -32.05 6.19
C SER A 34 -24.07 -31.00 5.12
N SER A 35 -23.39 -31.13 3.99
CA SER A 35 -23.67 -30.43 2.75
C SER A 35 -25.04 -30.82 2.19
N SER A 36 -25.81 -29.82 1.74
CA SER A 36 -26.86 -30.04 0.75
C SER A 36 -26.75 -28.97 -0.33
N SER A 37 -26.43 -29.45 -1.53
CA SER A 37 -26.41 -28.71 -2.77
C SER A 37 -27.82 -28.65 -3.35
N SER A 38 -28.26 -27.46 -3.75
CA SER A 38 -29.46 -27.32 -4.58
C SER A 38 -29.23 -26.28 -5.67
N SER A 39 -29.00 -26.80 -6.87
CA SER A 39 -29.06 -26.10 -8.14
C SER A 39 -30.51 -25.92 -8.59
N ARG A 40 -30.80 -24.82 -9.31
CA ARG A 40 -31.68 -24.71 -10.50
C ARG A 40 -32.05 -23.24 -10.75
N GLN A 41 -31.55 -22.65 -11.84
CA GLN A 41 -32.11 -22.62 -13.20
C GLN A 41 -32.87 -21.31 -13.48
N THR A 42 -32.23 -20.51 -14.33
CA THR A 42 -32.75 -19.36 -15.05
C THR A 42 -33.92 -19.75 -15.96
N LYS A 43 -35.00 -18.96 -15.90
CA LYS A 43 -36.09 -19.01 -16.89
C LYS A 43 -36.28 -17.63 -17.50
N THR A 44 -35.91 -17.55 -18.77
CA THR A 44 -36.27 -16.49 -19.72
C THR A 44 -37.78 -16.51 -19.94
N SER A 45 -38.42 -15.34 -19.85
CA SER A 45 -39.83 -15.17 -20.19
C SER A 45 -39.97 -14.11 -21.26
N SER A 46 -40.40 -14.57 -22.44
CA SER A 46 -40.85 -13.82 -23.60
C SER A 46 -42.20 -13.17 -23.30
N SER A 47 -42.35 -11.86 -23.51
CA SER A 47 -43.64 -11.17 -23.42
C SER A 47 -44.18 -10.81 -24.81
N SER A 48 -45.41 -11.25 -25.05
CA SER A 48 -46.20 -11.04 -26.26
C SER A 48 -46.87 -9.66 -26.28
N LEU A 49 -46.88 -9.05 -27.47
CA LEU A 49 -47.54 -7.79 -27.82
C LEU A 49 -49.07 -7.87 -27.61
N SER A 50 -49.63 -6.89 -26.90
CA SER A 50 -51.07 -6.59 -26.93
C SER A 50 -51.28 -5.21 -27.53
N THR A 51 -52.13 -5.14 -28.55
CA THR A 51 -52.48 -3.95 -29.32
C THR A 51 -53.44 -3.07 -28.52
N SER A 52 -53.08 -1.80 -28.28
CA SER A 52 -54.02 -0.77 -27.83
C SER A 52 -53.99 0.42 -28.79
N THR A 53 -55.20 0.83 -29.14
CA THR A 53 -55.60 1.79 -30.17
C THR A 53 -55.06 3.21 -29.99
N SER A 54 -54.74 3.80 -31.15
CA SER A 54 -54.19 5.13 -31.37
C SER A 54 -55.08 6.27 -30.87
N SER A 55 -54.49 7.22 -30.16
CA SER A 55 -54.92 8.62 -30.14
C SER A 55 -53.75 9.48 -30.59
N THR A 56 -53.86 10.03 -31.79
CA THR A 56 -52.90 10.91 -32.45
C THR A 56 -52.70 12.18 -31.62
N ALA A 57 -51.53 12.32 -30.99
CA ALA A 57 -50.98 13.60 -30.60
C ALA A 57 -49.71 13.81 -31.42
N THR A 58 -49.73 14.84 -32.25
CA THR A 58 -48.64 15.28 -33.10
C THR A 58 -47.50 15.80 -32.23
N THR A 59 -46.62 14.92 -31.75
CA THR A 59 -45.29 15.30 -31.31
C THR A 59 -44.36 15.13 -32.49
N THR A 60 -43.86 16.24 -33.00
CA THR A 60 -42.63 16.33 -33.78
C THR A 60 -41.59 15.39 -33.17
N GLU A 61 -41.35 14.24 -33.80
CA GLU A 61 -40.14 13.44 -33.58
C GLU A 61 -38.97 14.30 -34.06
N ASN A 62 -38.42 15.08 -33.13
CA ASN A 62 -37.05 15.50 -33.27
C ASN A 62 -36.24 14.21 -33.21
N SER A 63 -35.61 13.81 -34.31
CA SER A 63 -34.63 12.73 -34.32
C SER A 63 -33.67 12.99 -33.18
N SER A 64 -33.83 12.29 -32.06
CA SER A 64 -32.95 12.43 -30.92
C SER A 64 -31.65 11.79 -31.35
N THR A 65 -30.78 12.58 -31.98
CA THR A 65 -29.36 12.29 -31.99
C THR A 65 -29.00 12.05 -30.54
N THR A 66 -28.73 10.79 -30.20
CA THR A 66 -28.27 10.40 -28.89
C THR A 66 -26.95 11.13 -28.67
N THR A 67 -27.01 12.29 -28.02
CA THR A 67 -25.83 13.10 -27.77
C THR A 67 -25.02 12.37 -26.73
N ILE A 68 -23.86 11.85 -27.12
CA ILE A 68 -22.89 11.31 -26.17
C ILE A 68 -22.38 12.48 -25.33
N VAL A 69 -22.63 12.43 -24.02
CA VAL A 69 -22.21 13.43 -23.05
C VAL A 69 -21.00 12.90 -22.28
N ASN A 70 -19.97 13.74 -22.12
CA ASN A 70 -18.88 13.47 -21.20
C ASN A 70 -19.38 13.66 -19.76
N LEU A 71 -19.31 12.60 -18.95
CA LEU A 71 -19.77 12.60 -17.56
C LEU A 71 -18.91 13.47 -16.64
N PHE A 72 -17.69 13.85 -17.06
CA PHE A 72 -16.75 14.61 -16.25
C PHE A 72 -16.65 16.09 -16.66
N ASN A 73 -17.65 16.58 -17.40
CA ASN A 73 -17.80 18.02 -17.60
C ASN A 73 -18.24 18.72 -16.31
N ALA A 74 -17.76 19.95 -16.11
CA ALA A 74 -18.20 20.77 -14.99
C ALA A 74 -19.71 21.03 -15.06
N VAL A 75 -20.39 20.91 -13.91
CA VAL A 75 -21.83 21.26 -13.79
C VAL A 75 -22.01 22.78 -13.96
N SER A 76 -21.15 23.57 -13.32
CA SER A 76 -20.99 25.01 -13.52
C SER A 76 -19.58 25.41 -13.10
N THR A 77 -19.10 26.56 -13.59
CA THR A 77 -17.85 27.21 -13.18
C THR A 77 -18.09 28.52 -12.45
N ASP A 78 -19.34 28.85 -12.14
CA ASP A 78 -19.70 30.05 -11.38
C ASP A 78 -19.22 29.94 -9.93
N GLU A 79 -19.02 31.09 -9.27
CA GLU A 79 -18.64 31.10 -7.87
C GLU A 79 -19.77 30.57 -6.96
N PRO A 80 -19.44 29.95 -5.81
CA PRO A 80 -20.45 29.52 -4.84
C PRO A 80 -21.33 30.70 -4.37
N PRO A 81 -22.64 30.48 -4.14
CA PRO A 81 -23.56 31.52 -3.68
C PRO A 81 -23.09 32.25 -2.41
N THR A 82 -23.33 33.56 -2.34
CA THR A 82 -22.88 34.43 -1.25
C THR A 82 -23.53 34.16 0.11
N VAL A 83 -24.51 33.26 0.19
CA VAL A 83 -25.08 32.75 1.46
C VAL A 83 -24.07 31.91 2.24
N PHE A 84 -23.02 31.40 1.58
CA PHE A 84 -21.95 30.67 2.22
C PHE A 84 -20.80 31.62 2.59
N ASP A 85 -20.59 31.83 3.89
CA ASP A 85 -19.46 32.59 4.38
C ASP A 85 -18.14 31.92 3.97
N ARG A 86 -17.17 32.74 3.55
CA ARG A 86 -15.86 32.27 3.16
C ARG A 86 -14.94 32.21 4.36
N SER A 87 -14.32 31.06 4.59
CA SER A 87 -13.30 30.86 5.62
C SER A 87 -12.17 30.01 5.05
N PRO A 88 -10.91 30.26 5.46
CA PRO A 88 -9.85 29.29 5.24
C PRO A 88 -10.14 27.97 5.98
N ASN A 89 -9.58 26.88 5.49
CA ASN A 89 -9.59 25.61 6.20
C ASN A 89 -8.78 25.77 7.50
N PRO A 90 -9.31 25.40 8.68
CA PRO A 90 -8.60 25.54 9.95
C PRO A 90 -7.44 24.55 10.12
N MET A 91 -7.34 23.52 9.28
CA MET A 91 -6.27 22.52 9.33
C MET A 91 -5.10 22.93 8.42
N SER A 92 -3.90 22.98 9.01
CA SER A 92 -2.66 23.14 8.27
C SER A 92 -2.22 21.82 7.63
N LEU A 93 -1.59 21.91 6.47
CA LEU A 93 -0.84 20.80 5.89
C LEU A 93 0.37 20.46 6.76
N ALA A 94 0.80 19.21 6.69
CA ALA A 94 2.08 18.81 7.26
C ALA A 94 3.26 19.48 6.53
N ASP A 95 4.42 19.55 7.19
CA ASP A 95 5.64 20.04 6.57
C ASP A 95 6.02 19.20 5.34
N GLY A 96 6.57 19.85 4.31
CA GLY A 96 6.99 19.20 3.07
C GLY A 96 5.87 18.90 2.07
N VAL A 97 4.62 19.21 2.37
CA VAL A 97 3.50 19.05 1.42
C VAL A 97 3.46 20.24 0.45
N SER A 98 3.47 19.96 -0.86
CA SER A 98 3.27 21.00 -1.89
C SER A 98 1.88 21.62 -1.76
N ASN A 99 1.80 22.94 -1.92
CA ASN A 99 0.58 23.72 -1.80
C ASN A 99 0.39 24.69 -2.99
N ASP A 100 0.67 24.20 -4.20
CA ASP A 100 0.62 24.99 -5.45
C ASP A 100 -0.79 25.09 -6.04
N GLY A 101 -1.81 24.58 -5.35
CA GLY A 101 -3.20 24.58 -5.81
C GLY A 101 -4.16 23.95 -4.80
N PRO A 102 -5.44 23.74 -5.20
CA PRO A 102 -6.42 23.09 -4.34
C PRO A 102 -5.96 21.69 -3.91
N ILE A 103 -5.83 21.48 -2.60
CA ILE A 103 -5.49 20.18 -2.03
C ILE A 103 -6.73 19.30 -1.99
N GLN A 104 -6.59 18.08 -2.50
CA GLN A 104 -7.67 17.11 -2.46
C GLN A 104 -7.83 16.55 -1.04
N THR A 105 -9.07 16.57 -0.53
CA THR A 105 -9.43 15.92 0.73
C THR A 105 -10.01 14.53 0.47
N ASN A 106 -10.09 13.70 1.52
CA ASN A 106 -10.69 12.37 1.47
C ASN A 106 -10.04 11.44 0.42
N LYS A 107 -8.72 11.52 0.28
CA LYS A 107 -7.92 10.68 -0.63
C LYS A 107 -7.19 9.60 0.14
N PHE A 108 -6.78 8.55 -0.57
CA PHE A 108 -6.07 7.42 0.02
C PHE A 108 -4.73 7.81 0.66
N TYR A 109 -4.15 8.95 0.26
CA TYR A 109 -2.91 9.53 0.80
C TYR A 109 -3.13 10.65 1.83
N THR A 110 -4.37 10.96 2.24
CA THR A 110 -4.63 12.11 3.12
C THR A 110 -3.84 12.04 4.44
N ASN A 111 -3.54 10.84 4.94
CA ASN A 111 -2.70 10.63 6.12
C ASN A 111 -1.24 11.10 5.96
N LEU A 112 -0.74 11.23 4.72
CA LEU A 112 0.62 11.68 4.44
C LEU A 112 0.74 13.20 4.37
N ILE A 113 -0.38 13.93 4.34
CA ILE A 113 -0.40 15.40 4.17
C ILE A 113 -0.87 16.15 5.42
N VAL A 114 -1.09 15.43 6.53
CA VAL A 114 -1.52 15.99 7.82
C VAL A 114 -0.73 15.36 8.96
N GLY A 115 -0.69 16.04 10.12
CA GLY A 115 -0.08 15.50 11.33
C GLY A 115 1.42 15.20 11.17
N SER A 116 1.88 14.10 11.78
CA SER A 116 3.28 13.65 11.70
C SER A 116 3.64 12.95 10.38
N GLN A 117 2.64 12.70 9.53
CA GLN A 117 2.75 11.91 8.30
C GLN A 117 3.15 10.43 8.49
N GLU A 118 3.12 9.92 9.73
CA GLU A 118 3.46 8.52 10.07
C GLU A 118 2.26 7.57 9.97
N SER A 119 1.07 8.10 9.63
CA SER A 119 -0.12 7.29 9.39
C SER A 119 -0.16 6.75 7.94
N PRO A 120 -0.68 5.55 7.70
CA PRO A 120 -0.57 4.89 6.41
C PRO A 120 -1.45 5.49 5.31
N ALA A 121 -0.89 5.52 4.10
CA ALA A 121 -1.64 5.55 2.86
C ALA A 121 -1.97 4.13 2.40
N PHE A 122 -3.19 3.93 1.89
CA PHE A 122 -3.67 2.62 1.44
C PHE A 122 -3.82 2.62 -0.07
N VAL A 123 -2.81 2.10 -0.77
CA VAL A 123 -2.87 1.94 -2.23
C VAL A 123 -3.55 0.64 -2.64
N TYR A 124 -3.59 -0.36 -1.74
CA TYR A 124 -3.99 -1.75 -1.98
C TYR A 124 -3.25 -2.43 -3.15
N PRO A 125 -2.67 -3.63 -2.92
CA PRO A 125 -2.77 -4.43 -1.70
C PRO A 125 -1.83 -3.97 -0.58
N TYR A 126 -1.05 -2.91 -0.81
CA TYR A 126 -0.09 -2.38 0.17
C TYR A 126 -0.66 -1.22 0.99
N SER A 127 -0.18 -1.12 2.23
CA SER A 127 -0.23 0.10 3.03
C SER A 127 1.18 0.61 3.28
N LEU A 128 1.40 1.92 3.10
CA LEU A 128 2.73 2.52 3.21
C LEU A 128 2.71 3.79 4.07
N TRP A 129 3.78 4.03 4.83
CA TRP A 129 3.87 5.18 5.73
C TRP A 129 5.31 5.61 6.00
N LYS A 130 5.48 6.86 6.45
CA LYS A 130 6.74 7.35 6.99
C LYS A 130 7.10 6.55 8.25
N TYR A 131 8.25 5.89 8.24
CA TYR A 131 8.69 5.04 9.34
C TYR A 131 9.94 5.64 9.98
N THR A 132 9.90 5.81 11.31
CA THR A 132 10.90 6.58 12.09
C THR A 132 11.42 5.82 13.31
N SER A 133 11.08 4.53 13.48
CA SER A 133 11.38 3.79 14.70
C SER A 133 12.76 3.13 14.73
N SER A 134 13.23 2.57 13.61
CA SER A 134 14.51 1.83 13.54
C SER A 134 15.26 2.03 12.22
N SER A 135 14.56 1.85 11.11
CA SER A 135 15.07 2.12 9.75
C SER A 135 14.34 3.34 9.20
N TYR A 136 14.89 4.54 9.37
CA TYR A 136 14.24 5.75 8.86
C TYR A 136 14.00 5.62 7.35
N GLY A 137 12.75 5.78 6.93
CA GLY A 137 12.38 5.53 5.53
C GLY A 137 10.88 5.47 5.32
N PHE A 138 10.48 4.72 4.29
CA PHE A 138 9.08 4.48 3.96
C PHE A 138 8.75 3.00 4.08
N ALA A 139 7.94 2.64 5.07
CA ALA A 139 7.56 1.27 5.33
C ALA A 139 6.49 0.80 4.34
N VAL A 140 6.53 -0.49 4.01
CA VAL A 140 5.55 -1.20 3.21
C VAL A 140 5.05 -2.38 4.02
N GLN A 141 3.74 -2.50 4.10
CA GLN A 141 3.07 -3.66 4.68
C GLN A 141 2.10 -4.24 3.65
N HIS A 142 1.99 -5.56 3.66
CA HIS A 142 0.98 -6.31 2.94
C HIS A 142 0.42 -7.35 3.88
N THR A 143 -0.88 -7.30 4.17
CA THR A 143 -1.55 -8.27 5.03
C THR A 143 -2.41 -9.22 4.23
N THR A 144 -2.29 -10.51 4.52
CA THR A 144 -3.10 -11.55 3.89
C THR A 144 -4.33 -11.86 4.73
N VAL A 145 -5.30 -12.54 4.11
CA VAL A 145 -6.55 -12.97 4.76
C VAL A 145 -6.32 -13.81 6.01
N ASP A 146 -5.24 -14.59 6.04
CA ASP A 146 -4.89 -15.45 7.19
C ASP A 146 -4.45 -14.64 8.41
N GLN A 147 -4.12 -13.36 8.24
CA GLN A 147 -3.77 -12.44 9.33
C GLN A 147 -4.97 -11.66 9.86
N TYR A 148 -6.15 -11.81 9.25
CA TYR A 148 -7.36 -11.12 9.71
C TYR A 148 -7.87 -11.78 10.99
N SER A 149 -8.30 -10.94 11.93
CA SER A 149 -9.00 -11.39 13.12
C SER A 149 -10.45 -10.94 13.08
N TYR A 150 -11.36 -11.86 13.37
CA TYR A 150 -12.80 -11.61 13.41
C TYR A 150 -13.26 -11.69 14.86
N GLY A 151 -14.21 -10.82 15.25
CA GLY A 151 -14.71 -10.82 16.62
C GLY A 151 -16.08 -10.19 16.75
N GLY A 152 -16.57 -10.16 18.00
CA GLY A 152 -17.93 -9.70 18.32
C GLY A 152 -18.98 -10.58 17.65
N TYR A 153 -18.95 -11.88 17.91
CA TYR A 153 -19.87 -12.79 17.23
C TYR A 153 -21.31 -12.66 17.77
N ASP A 154 -22.28 -12.50 16.86
CA ASP A 154 -23.69 -12.49 17.19
C ASP A 154 -24.22 -13.89 17.56
N SER A 155 -25.50 -13.97 17.97
CA SER A 155 -26.14 -15.25 18.32
C SER A 155 -26.26 -16.24 17.16
N SER A 156 -26.06 -15.78 15.92
CA SER A 156 -26.08 -16.59 14.69
C SER A 156 -24.67 -16.99 14.23
N GLY A 157 -23.61 -16.56 14.94
CA GLY A 157 -22.22 -16.86 14.62
C GLY A 157 -21.59 -15.92 13.58
N ASN A 158 -22.22 -14.78 13.24
CA ASN A 158 -21.63 -13.80 12.34
C ASN A 158 -20.72 -12.84 13.10
N ALA A 159 -19.55 -12.53 12.56
CA ALA A 159 -18.66 -11.53 13.16
C ALA A 159 -19.19 -10.11 12.95
N GLU A 160 -19.17 -9.28 13.99
CA GLU A 160 -19.54 -7.86 13.93
C GLU A 160 -18.40 -6.98 13.43
N TYR A 161 -17.14 -7.43 13.56
CA TYR A 161 -15.98 -6.69 13.07
C TYR A 161 -14.86 -7.58 12.54
N LEU A 162 -14.05 -6.98 11.67
CA LEU A 162 -12.80 -7.50 11.16
C LEU A 162 -11.67 -6.55 11.58
N VAL A 163 -10.58 -7.10 12.09
CA VAL A 163 -9.34 -6.38 12.38
C VAL A 163 -8.28 -6.84 11.38
N ASN A 164 -7.75 -5.88 10.63
CA ASN A 164 -6.56 -6.04 9.81
C ASN A 164 -5.37 -5.44 10.60
N PRO A 165 -4.34 -6.21 10.96
CA PRO A 165 -3.20 -5.69 11.70
C PRO A 165 -2.48 -4.59 10.89
N LEU A 166 -2.03 -3.53 11.55
CA LEU A 166 -1.29 -2.41 10.95
C LEU A 166 0.00 -2.16 11.73
N GLY A 167 0.93 -1.42 11.12
CA GLY A 167 2.18 -1.01 11.76
C GLY A 167 3.28 -2.06 11.73
N ILE A 168 3.14 -3.11 10.91
CA ILE A 168 4.18 -4.12 10.70
C ILE A 168 4.97 -3.72 9.46
N ALA A 169 6.12 -3.06 9.65
CA ALA A 169 7.01 -2.71 8.56
C ALA A 169 7.70 -3.99 8.03
N HIS A 170 7.05 -4.69 7.10
CA HIS A 170 7.58 -5.90 6.48
C HIS A 170 8.90 -5.61 5.77
N VAL A 171 8.88 -4.55 4.96
CA VAL A 171 10.06 -3.98 4.29
C VAL A 171 10.00 -2.46 4.40
N VAL A 172 11.14 -1.80 4.40
CA VAL A 172 11.25 -0.33 4.47
C VAL A 172 12.21 0.11 3.39
N PHE A 173 11.75 0.96 2.46
CA PHE A 173 12.68 1.67 1.59
C PHE A 173 13.44 2.71 2.41
N SER A 174 14.75 2.51 2.55
CA SER A 174 15.63 3.27 3.42
C SER A 174 16.89 3.65 2.65
N ALA A 175 17.74 4.50 3.23
CA ALA A 175 19.06 4.81 2.69
C ALA A 175 20.13 4.90 3.79
N SER A 176 21.40 4.87 3.40
CA SER A 176 22.54 4.83 4.35
C SER A 176 22.65 6.02 5.29
N ASN A 177 22.19 7.18 4.85
CA ASN A 177 22.19 8.43 5.59
C ASN A 177 20.84 8.74 6.24
N PHE A 178 19.82 7.88 6.10
CA PHE A 178 18.52 8.15 6.69
C PHE A 178 18.54 7.99 8.21
N ASP A 179 18.27 9.09 8.91
CA ASP A 179 18.16 9.13 10.37
C ASP A 179 17.05 10.09 10.83
N SER A 180 17.11 10.54 12.08
CA SER A 180 16.19 11.53 12.65
C SER A 180 16.04 12.84 11.86
N SER A 181 16.99 13.21 10.98
CA SER A 181 16.86 14.37 10.09
C SER A 181 16.20 14.09 8.74
N MET A 182 15.72 12.87 8.50
CA MET A 182 14.95 12.51 7.32
C MET A 182 13.66 13.34 7.23
N THR A 183 13.50 14.09 6.15
CA THR A 183 12.27 14.80 5.82
C THR A 183 11.46 14.04 4.79
N MET A 184 10.15 14.32 4.74
CA MET A 184 9.25 13.75 3.74
C MET A 184 8.51 14.87 3.02
N GLN A 185 8.56 14.85 1.70
CA GLN A 185 7.75 15.69 0.85
C GLN A 185 6.64 14.89 0.19
N VAL A 186 5.50 15.53 -0.02
CA VAL A 186 4.35 14.96 -0.73
C VAL A 186 3.86 15.95 -1.76
N ASP A 187 3.92 15.55 -3.03
CA ASP A 187 3.54 16.37 -4.16
C ASP A 187 2.89 15.53 -5.28
N GLU A 188 2.63 16.17 -6.43
CA GLU A 188 1.96 15.55 -7.58
C GLU A 188 0.66 14.82 -7.22
N MET A 189 -0.09 15.41 -6.27
CA MET A 189 -1.32 14.84 -5.72
C MET A 189 -2.46 14.87 -6.74
N THR A 190 -2.90 13.69 -7.17
CA THR A 190 -4.03 13.51 -8.09
C THR A 190 -5.15 12.67 -7.45
N LEU A 191 -6.18 12.33 -8.23
CA LEU A 191 -7.25 11.44 -7.78
C LEU A 191 -6.71 10.04 -7.44
N SER A 192 -5.80 9.54 -8.25
CA SER A 192 -5.35 8.14 -8.29
C SER A 192 -3.93 7.95 -7.81
N SER A 193 -3.15 9.03 -7.69
CA SER A 193 -1.74 8.97 -7.33
C SER A 193 -1.26 10.15 -6.49
N THR A 194 -0.10 9.98 -5.86
CA THR A 194 0.73 11.03 -5.29
C THR A 194 2.18 10.58 -5.35
N ARG A 195 3.13 11.51 -5.33
CA ARG A 195 4.55 11.21 -5.18
C ARG A 195 5.02 11.54 -3.76
N VAL A 196 5.81 10.64 -3.19
CA VAL A 196 6.51 10.84 -1.92
C VAL A 196 8.00 10.97 -2.22
N VAL A 197 8.66 11.93 -1.58
CA VAL A 197 10.11 12.10 -1.65
C VAL A 197 10.68 12.12 -0.24
N LEU A 198 11.68 11.28 0.02
CA LEU A 198 12.45 11.25 1.25
C LEU A 198 13.87 11.75 1.00
N SER A 199 14.36 12.64 1.85
CA SER A 199 15.76 13.05 1.82
C SER A 199 16.23 13.50 3.19
N GLU A 200 17.56 13.59 3.34
CA GLU A 200 18.15 14.13 4.56
C GLU A 200 18.18 15.64 4.51
N SER A 201 17.62 16.30 5.52
CA SER A 201 17.67 17.77 5.64
C SER A 201 17.24 18.52 4.37
N ASN A 202 16.26 17.98 3.63
CA ASN A 202 15.80 18.49 2.32
C ASN A 202 16.88 18.54 1.22
N ASP A 203 17.81 17.59 1.21
CA ASP A 203 18.74 17.39 0.09
C ASP A 203 17.95 17.13 -1.21
N SER A 204 18.20 17.96 -2.23
CA SER A 204 17.56 17.87 -3.54
C SER A 204 18.38 17.09 -4.58
N SER A 205 19.59 16.66 -4.22
CA SER A 205 20.50 15.89 -5.08
C SER A 205 20.49 14.41 -4.72
N ASN A 206 20.32 14.08 -3.44
CA ASN A 206 20.30 12.70 -2.94
C ASN A 206 18.96 12.45 -2.24
N TYR A 207 18.02 11.82 -2.95
CA TYR A 207 16.68 11.59 -2.45
C TYR A 207 16.13 10.25 -2.96
N LEU A 208 15.16 9.74 -2.22
CA LEU A 208 14.39 8.56 -2.55
C LEU A 208 12.99 9.00 -2.97
N GLU A 209 12.60 8.69 -4.19
CA GLU A 209 11.28 8.92 -4.74
C GLU A 209 10.44 7.63 -4.68
N ILE A 210 9.18 7.77 -4.28
CA ILE A 210 8.24 6.66 -4.13
C ILE A 210 6.90 7.08 -4.76
N PRO A 211 6.60 6.65 -5.99
CA PRO A 211 5.29 6.86 -6.59
C PRO A 211 4.25 5.98 -5.90
N LEU A 212 3.14 6.58 -5.47
CA LEU A 212 2.01 5.88 -4.89
C LEU A 212 0.82 5.97 -5.85
N VAL A 213 0.34 4.81 -6.32
CA VAL A 213 -0.84 4.72 -7.19
C VAL A 213 -1.78 3.65 -6.64
N GLN A 214 -3.08 3.95 -6.60
CA GLN A 214 -4.07 2.95 -6.18
C GLN A 214 -4.03 1.72 -7.10
N GLY A 215 -3.98 0.53 -6.51
CA GLY A 215 -3.90 -0.74 -7.22
C GLY A 215 -2.50 -1.12 -7.73
N MET A 216 -1.44 -0.43 -7.30
CA MET A 216 -0.09 -0.75 -7.77
C MET A 216 0.35 -2.16 -7.37
N GLY A 217 0.88 -2.93 -8.34
CA GLY A 217 1.35 -4.31 -8.11
C GLY A 217 2.71 -4.40 -7.41
N PHE A 218 3.54 -3.37 -7.56
CA PHE A 218 4.84 -3.22 -6.90
C PHE A 218 4.85 -1.98 -6.02
N ALA A 219 5.39 -2.11 -4.81
CA ALA A 219 5.94 -0.96 -4.12
C ALA A 219 7.28 -0.63 -4.78
N THR A 220 7.50 0.63 -5.15
CA THR A 220 8.67 1.04 -5.94
C THR A 220 9.39 2.19 -5.25
N GLY A 221 10.70 2.06 -5.06
CA GLY A 221 11.60 3.13 -4.63
C GLY A 221 12.62 3.46 -5.71
N ILE A 222 12.80 4.73 -6.01
CA ILE A 222 13.72 5.25 -7.03
C ILE A 222 14.76 6.12 -6.32
N TYR A 223 16.01 5.70 -6.33
CA TYR A 223 17.11 6.36 -5.65
C TYR A 223 17.85 7.27 -6.61
N HIS A 224 18.07 8.52 -6.19
CA HIS A 224 18.72 9.55 -6.99
C HIS A 224 20.06 9.99 -6.39
N GLY A 225 20.98 10.40 -7.26
CA GLY A 225 22.31 10.87 -6.92
C GLY A 225 23.20 9.79 -6.31
N SER A 226 23.84 10.13 -5.19
CA SER A 226 24.75 9.25 -4.45
C SER A 226 24.08 8.49 -3.29
N LEU A 227 22.74 8.53 -3.21
CA LEU A 227 21.98 7.89 -2.14
C LEU A 227 22.16 6.36 -2.17
N ASN A 228 22.80 5.79 -1.16
CA ASN A 228 23.03 4.36 -1.09
C ASN A 228 21.80 3.64 -0.51
N ALA A 229 21.16 2.81 -1.32
CA ALA A 229 19.91 2.14 -0.98
C ALA A 229 20.08 1.12 0.17
N LYS A 230 19.05 1.07 1.02
CA LYS A 230 18.87 0.07 2.07
C LYS A 230 17.43 -0.43 2.09
N ILE A 231 17.25 -1.69 2.47
CA ILE A 231 15.94 -2.27 2.78
C ILE A 231 15.94 -2.65 4.24
N GLY A 232 15.12 -1.97 5.04
CA GLY A 232 14.91 -2.27 6.46
C GLY A 232 13.75 -3.23 6.68
N SER A 233 13.63 -3.77 7.90
CA SER A 233 12.45 -4.51 8.34
C SER A 233 12.25 -4.38 9.85
N SER A 234 11.00 -4.30 10.30
CA SER A 234 10.65 -4.49 11.73
C SER A 234 10.47 -5.96 12.11
N VAL A 235 10.28 -6.83 11.11
CA VAL A 235 10.11 -8.28 11.29
C VAL A 235 11.47 -8.98 11.31
N GLY A 236 12.41 -8.50 10.48
CA GLY A 236 13.71 -9.13 10.26
C GLY A 236 13.71 -10.08 9.05
N PHE A 237 14.91 -10.31 8.52
CA PHE A 237 15.18 -11.10 7.33
C PHE A 237 15.71 -12.49 7.73
N ASN A 238 15.06 -13.53 7.22
CA ASN A 238 15.51 -14.91 7.35
C ASN A 238 16.51 -15.28 6.25
N THR A 239 16.14 -15.06 4.99
CA THR A 239 17.00 -15.35 3.84
C THR A 239 16.85 -14.30 2.74
N ILE A 240 17.94 -14.08 2.02
CA ILE A 240 17.93 -13.41 0.71
C ILE A 240 18.64 -14.33 -0.28
N VAL A 241 17.98 -14.63 -1.40
CA VAL A 241 18.51 -15.51 -2.44
C VAL A 241 18.43 -14.77 -3.76
N SER A 242 19.56 -14.65 -4.46
CA SER A 242 19.55 -14.19 -5.85
C SER A 242 18.97 -15.28 -6.74
N GLU A 243 18.02 -14.91 -7.59
CA GLU A 243 17.33 -15.81 -8.51
C GLU A 243 17.50 -15.32 -9.94
N SER A 244 17.34 -16.24 -10.89
CA SER A 244 17.26 -15.93 -12.30
C SER A 244 15.95 -16.44 -12.88
N SER A 245 15.48 -15.79 -13.93
CA SER A 245 14.26 -16.17 -14.64
C SER A 245 14.42 -15.81 -16.11
N SER A 246 13.99 -16.71 -16.99
CA SER A 246 13.98 -16.46 -18.45
C SER A 246 12.92 -15.44 -18.88
N ASN A 247 12.03 -15.05 -17.98
CA ASN A 247 10.98 -14.07 -18.24
C ASN A 247 11.38 -12.64 -17.88
N LEU A 248 12.53 -12.46 -17.21
CA LEU A 248 13.05 -11.15 -16.87
C LEU A 248 13.63 -10.47 -18.11
N ALA A 249 13.42 -9.15 -18.19
CA ALA A 249 14.17 -8.33 -19.11
C ALA A 249 15.67 -8.36 -18.77
N GLN A 250 16.50 -8.16 -19.79
CA GLN A 250 17.95 -8.05 -19.64
C GLN A 250 18.28 -6.93 -18.65
N GLY A 251 19.31 -7.13 -17.82
CA GLY A 251 19.79 -6.11 -16.89
C GLY A 251 19.01 -5.97 -15.59
N ILE A 252 17.95 -6.78 -15.37
CA ILE A 252 17.19 -6.80 -14.11
C ILE A 252 17.74 -7.90 -13.19
N LEU A 253 18.10 -7.54 -11.96
CA LEU A 253 18.47 -8.48 -10.92
C LEU A 253 17.24 -8.86 -10.09
N LYS A 254 17.06 -10.15 -9.82
CA LYS A 254 15.97 -10.68 -8.99
C LYS A 254 16.51 -11.29 -7.71
N TYR A 255 15.83 -10.98 -6.61
CA TYR A 255 16.06 -11.57 -5.30
C TYR A 255 14.75 -12.05 -4.71
N ARG A 256 14.80 -13.17 -3.99
CA ARG A 256 13.74 -13.63 -3.10
C ARG A 256 14.15 -13.35 -1.66
N ILE A 257 13.35 -12.56 -0.98
CA ILE A 257 13.57 -12.17 0.42
C ILE A 257 12.52 -12.88 1.27
N THR A 258 12.94 -13.73 2.20
CA THR A 258 12.03 -14.35 3.18
C THR A 258 12.21 -13.67 4.52
N LEU A 259 11.13 -13.16 5.10
CA LEU A 259 11.14 -12.54 6.42
C LEU A 259 11.07 -13.60 7.53
N LEU A 260 11.40 -13.23 8.77
CA LEU A 260 11.35 -14.15 9.93
C LEU A 260 9.95 -14.68 10.24
N ASN A 261 8.89 -14.00 9.79
CA ASN A 261 7.51 -14.48 9.90
C ASN A 261 7.10 -15.41 8.75
N GLY A 262 8.02 -15.77 7.85
CA GLY A 262 7.78 -16.66 6.71
C GLY A 262 7.18 -16.00 5.47
N VAL A 263 6.83 -14.70 5.51
CA VAL A 263 6.36 -13.98 4.32
C VAL A 263 7.52 -13.79 3.35
N THR A 264 7.29 -14.15 2.08
CA THR A 264 8.28 -14.01 1.02
C THR A 264 7.95 -12.82 0.13
N TRP A 265 8.97 -12.04 -0.20
CA TRP A 265 8.94 -10.91 -1.13
C TRP A 265 9.82 -11.20 -2.33
N LEU A 266 9.34 -10.84 -3.51
CA LEU A 266 10.13 -10.67 -4.72
C LEU A 266 10.70 -9.26 -4.72
N CYS A 267 11.99 -9.15 -4.98
CA CYS A 267 12.71 -7.90 -5.08
C CYS A 267 13.40 -7.84 -6.44
N TYR A 268 13.02 -6.85 -7.25
CA TYR A 268 13.65 -6.57 -8.53
C TYR A 268 14.47 -5.30 -8.42
N VAL A 269 15.71 -5.36 -8.92
CA VAL A 269 16.63 -4.23 -8.93
C VAL A 269 16.97 -3.89 -10.37
N ILE A 270 16.77 -2.63 -10.73
CA ILE A 270 16.93 -2.11 -12.08
C ILE A 270 17.79 -0.84 -12.00
N GLY A 271 18.81 -0.73 -12.84
CA GLY A 271 19.63 0.48 -12.98
C GLY A 271 19.28 1.26 -14.25
N PRO A 272 19.83 2.46 -14.43
CA PRO A 272 19.69 3.23 -15.67
C PRO A 272 20.35 2.51 -16.87
N ASP A 273 21.42 1.77 -16.61
CA ASP A 273 22.06 0.83 -17.51
C ASP A 273 21.82 -0.61 -17.03
N ASP A 274 22.02 -1.59 -17.92
CA ASP A 274 21.89 -3.02 -17.58
C ASP A 274 22.79 -3.36 -16.39
N LEU A 275 22.18 -3.76 -15.27
CA LEU A 275 22.92 -4.21 -14.09
C LEU A 275 23.25 -5.69 -14.21
N THR A 276 24.48 -6.05 -13.85
CA THR A 276 24.86 -7.44 -13.61
C THR A 276 25.14 -7.69 -12.15
N SER A 277 25.09 -8.96 -11.72
CA SER A 277 25.42 -9.36 -10.35
C SER A 277 26.88 -9.08 -9.96
N THR A 278 27.74 -8.70 -10.92
CA THR A 278 29.12 -8.29 -10.66
C THR A 278 29.20 -6.79 -10.36
N ASP A 279 28.28 -6.01 -10.92
CA ASP A 279 28.25 -4.55 -10.78
C ASP A 279 27.46 -4.11 -9.54
N PHE A 280 26.45 -4.90 -9.14
CA PHE A 280 25.56 -4.58 -8.04
C PHE A 280 25.08 -5.84 -7.31
N SER A 281 24.97 -5.72 -5.99
CA SER A 281 24.45 -6.75 -5.09
C SER A 281 23.64 -6.13 -3.96
N LEU A 282 22.66 -6.89 -3.46
CA LEU A 282 22.03 -6.64 -2.17
C LEU A 282 22.64 -7.56 -1.12
N GLU A 283 23.16 -6.99 -0.05
CA GLU A 283 23.91 -7.71 0.98
C GLU A 283 23.26 -7.52 2.35
N VAL A 284 23.12 -8.61 3.11
CA VAL A 284 22.61 -8.55 4.47
C VAL A 284 23.66 -7.87 5.35
N SER A 285 23.35 -6.69 5.88
CA SER A 285 24.22 -6.00 6.84
C SER A 285 23.87 -6.39 8.29
N SER A 286 22.61 -6.74 8.56
CA SER A 286 22.13 -7.28 9.83
C SER A 286 20.82 -8.04 9.64
N GLU A 287 20.31 -8.67 10.71
CA GLU A 287 18.98 -9.33 10.68
C GLU A 287 17.84 -8.37 10.28
N TYR A 288 18.01 -7.06 10.43
CA TYR A 288 16.97 -6.05 10.14
C TYR A 288 17.31 -5.13 8.97
N GLU A 289 18.45 -5.34 8.30
CA GLU A 289 18.90 -4.45 7.23
C GLU A 289 19.62 -5.21 6.09
N ILE A 290 19.19 -4.91 4.87
CA ILE A 290 19.88 -5.26 3.62
C ILE A 290 20.41 -3.95 3.02
N LYS A 291 21.64 -3.95 2.50
CA LYS A 291 22.31 -2.79 1.94
C LYS A 291 22.74 -3.05 0.50
N ALA A 292 22.59 -2.05 -0.35
CA ALA A 292 23.18 -2.05 -1.69
C ALA A 292 24.70 -1.91 -1.64
N SER A 293 25.43 -2.72 -2.41
CA SER A 293 26.90 -2.67 -2.46
C SER A 293 27.46 -1.38 -3.06
N ALA A 294 26.68 -0.66 -3.87
CA ALA A 294 27.03 0.62 -4.45
C ALA A 294 25.84 1.59 -4.49
N SER A 295 26.11 2.90 -4.54
CA SER A 295 25.12 3.90 -4.93
C SER A 295 25.03 3.95 -6.45
N VAL A 296 23.81 3.94 -6.98
CA VAL A 296 23.53 4.03 -8.42
C VAL A 296 22.45 5.08 -8.59
N ASP A 297 22.75 6.12 -9.36
CA ASP A 297 21.79 7.18 -9.69
C ASP A 297 20.71 6.63 -10.62
N GLY A 298 19.44 6.81 -10.29
CA GLY A 298 18.31 6.21 -11.01
C GLY A 298 18.10 4.71 -10.69
N LEU A 299 18.64 4.21 -9.58
CA LEU A 299 18.38 2.83 -9.13
C LEU A 299 16.92 2.66 -8.73
N ILE A 300 16.25 1.68 -9.33
CA ILE A 300 14.88 1.31 -9.00
C ILE A 300 14.90 -0.01 -8.22
N ILE A 301 14.26 -0.03 -7.06
CA ILE A 301 13.96 -1.24 -6.30
C ILE A 301 12.45 -1.44 -6.27
N GLN A 302 11.98 -2.56 -6.81
CA GLN A 302 10.57 -2.95 -6.81
C GLN A 302 10.36 -4.15 -5.90
N LEU A 303 9.40 -4.03 -4.97
CA LEU A 303 9.06 -5.04 -3.98
C LEU A 303 7.61 -5.47 -4.16
N ALA A 304 7.38 -6.78 -4.22
CA ALA A 304 6.06 -7.37 -4.18
C ALA A 304 6.06 -8.61 -3.30
N VAL A 305 4.94 -8.90 -2.63
CA VAL A 305 4.78 -10.19 -1.94
C VAL A 305 4.75 -11.29 -3.00
N ALA A 306 5.54 -12.34 -2.80
CA ALA A 306 5.58 -13.47 -3.71
C ALA A 306 4.19 -14.15 -3.74
N PRO A 307 3.69 -14.52 -4.93
CA PRO A 307 2.42 -15.23 -5.02
C PRO A 307 2.51 -16.59 -4.31
N SER A 308 1.40 -17.03 -3.71
CA SER A 308 1.32 -18.35 -3.07
C SER A 308 1.55 -19.49 -4.07
N GLU A 309 1.09 -19.29 -5.31
CA GLU A 309 1.32 -20.19 -6.43
C GLU A 309 2.46 -19.66 -7.30
N THR A 310 3.54 -20.44 -7.41
CA THR A 310 4.75 -20.04 -8.15
C THR A 310 4.50 -19.80 -9.64
N ASP A 311 3.46 -20.42 -10.20
CA ASP A 311 3.10 -20.24 -11.62
C ASP A 311 2.66 -18.80 -11.93
N TYR A 312 2.23 -18.02 -10.93
CA TYR A 312 1.87 -16.61 -11.11
C TYR A 312 3.06 -15.65 -11.01
N GLU A 313 4.23 -16.15 -10.61
CA GLU A 313 5.44 -15.34 -10.50
C GLU A 313 5.92 -14.80 -11.86
N VAL A 314 5.61 -15.53 -12.94
CA VAL A 314 5.91 -15.11 -14.32
C VAL A 314 5.39 -13.71 -14.64
N PHE A 315 4.23 -13.33 -14.08
CA PHE A 315 3.64 -12.01 -14.33
C PHE A 315 4.41 -10.89 -13.64
N TYR A 316 5.01 -11.16 -12.48
CA TYR A 316 5.89 -10.21 -11.81
C TYR A 316 7.22 -10.08 -12.56
N ASP A 317 7.80 -11.19 -13.01
CA ASP A 317 9.04 -11.18 -13.80
C ASP A 317 8.88 -10.39 -15.12
N GLN A 318 7.76 -10.56 -15.81
CA GLN A 318 7.45 -9.86 -17.06
C GLN A 318 7.17 -8.37 -16.86
N ALA A 319 6.66 -7.97 -15.69
CA ALA A 319 6.33 -6.59 -15.37
C ALA A 319 7.48 -5.84 -14.67
N ALA A 320 8.52 -6.54 -14.22
CA ALA A 320 9.67 -5.94 -13.57
C ALA A 320 10.32 -4.86 -14.46
N GLY A 321 10.68 -3.74 -13.85
CA GLY A 321 11.16 -2.54 -14.53
C GLY A 321 10.06 -1.57 -14.97
N MET A 322 8.78 -1.95 -14.84
CA MET A 322 7.64 -1.05 -15.08
C MET A 322 6.95 -0.68 -13.77
N TYR A 323 6.64 0.60 -13.58
CA TYR A 323 5.81 1.07 -12.48
C TYR A 323 4.81 2.12 -12.97
N VAL A 324 3.67 2.18 -12.29
CA VAL A 324 2.61 3.14 -12.58
C VAL A 324 2.88 4.44 -11.83
N THR A 325 2.55 5.57 -12.46
CA THR A 325 2.64 6.90 -11.84
C THR A 325 1.28 7.60 -11.74
N ASN A 326 0.30 7.17 -12.55
CA ASN A 326 -1.07 7.70 -12.54
C ASN A 326 -2.01 6.79 -13.37
N PHE A 327 -3.32 6.90 -13.16
CA PHE A 327 -4.33 6.53 -14.15
C PHE A 327 -5.40 7.63 -14.29
N LYS A 328 -5.94 7.77 -15.51
CA LYS A 328 -7.04 8.70 -15.81
C LYS A 328 -8.34 7.92 -15.97
N LEU A 329 -9.38 8.38 -15.28
CA LEU A 329 -10.74 7.90 -15.50
C LEU A 329 -11.40 8.75 -16.59
N GLN A 330 -12.22 8.13 -17.44
CA GLN A 330 -13.05 8.83 -18.42
C GLN A 330 -14.44 8.21 -18.40
N GLY A 331 -15.49 9.02 -18.48
CA GLY A 331 -16.86 8.52 -18.47
C GLY A 331 -17.71 9.18 -19.55
N VAL A 332 -18.53 8.39 -20.23
CA VAL A 332 -19.50 8.87 -21.23
C VAL A 332 -20.88 8.29 -20.98
N SER A 333 -21.91 9.05 -21.35
CA SER A 333 -23.28 8.58 -21.34
C SER A 333 -23.99 8.96 -22.63
N ASP A 334 -24.82 8.05 -23.11
CA ASP A 334 -25.70 8.28 -24.25
C ASP A 334 -27.13 8.71 -23.79
N GLY A 335 -27.31 8.99 -22.50
CA GLY A 335 -28.60 9.31 -21.89
C GLY A 335 -29.47 8.09 -21.54
N SER A 336 -29.12 6.88 -22.00
CA SER A 336 -29.77 5.62 -21.62
C SER A 336 -28.82 4.69 -20.87
N THR A 337 -27.53 4.73 -21.20
CA THR A 337 -26.44 3.95 -20.65
C THR A 337 -25.27 4.87 -20.30
N ALA A 338 -24.44 4.44 -19.36
CA ALA A 338 -23.23 5.14 -18.94
C ALA A 338 -22.08 4.12 -18.83
N THR A 339 -20.90 4.52 -19.32
CA THR A 339 -19.67 3.72 -19.30
C THR A 339 -18.54 4.59 -18.76
N TYR A 340 -17.71 4.04 -17.89
CA TYR A 340 -16.55 4.71 -17.30
C TYR A 340 -15.41 3.72 -16.99
#